data_AF-A0A1X7HK70-F1
#
_entry.id   AF-A0A1X7HK70-F1
#
_cell.length_a   1.000
_cell.length_b   1.000
_cell.length_c   1.000
_cell.angle_alpha   90.00
_cell.angle_beta   90.00
_cell.angle_gamma   90.00
#
_symmetry.space_group_name_H-M   'P 1'
#
loop_
_entity.id
_entity.type
_entity.pdbx_description
1 polymer ?
#
loop_
_entity_poly.entity_id
_entity_poly.type
_entity_poly.pdbx_seq_one_letter_code
_entity_poly.pdbx_strand_id
1 'polypeptide(L)'
;MSRVIKDDEEFNRAIQGMVSLTEELEDIDPLADEEDINRKKWMLTRTAQLVQEYSRGKYAEEFPELRKKYEELGWPYQDLSGGPKHIPEQIQPESEQAPENEPQEPQQPVEEKPKKSLGGWLDF
;
A
#
# COMPACT_ATOMS: atom_id res chain seq x y z
N MET A 1 -21.14 11.26 -22.48
CA MET A 1 -20.97 10.73 -21.10
C MET A 1 -19.53 10.31 -20.95
N SER A 2 -18.79 10.81 -19.95
CA SER A 2 -17.45 10.31 -19.64
C SER A 2 -17.55 8.91 -19.05
N ARG A 3 -16.80 7.95 -19.59
CA ARG A 3 -16.75 6.58 -19.05
C ARG A 3 -16.05 6.60 -17.68
N VAL A 4 -16.63 5.91 -16.70
CA VAL A 4 -16.08 5.67 -15.36
C VAL A 4 -15.85 4.17 -15.16
N ILE A 5 -14.99 3.80 -14.20
CA ILE A 5 -14.74 2.40 -13.83
C ILE A 5 -15.89 1.92 -12.94
N LYS A 6 -16.50 0.78 -13.28
CA LYS A 6 -17.72 0.31 -12.59
C LYS A 6 -17.43 -0.66 -11.44
N ASP A 7 -16.42 -1.50 -11.62
CA ASP A 7 -16.13 -2.63 -10.78
C ASP A 7 -14.63 -2.96 -10.77
N ASP A 8 -14.25 -3.87 -9.89
CA ASP A 8 -12.85 -4.28 -9.71
C ASP A 8 -12.31 -5.02 -10.95
N GLU A 9 -13.16 -5.64 -11.78
CA GLU A 9 -12.73 -6.28 -13.03
C GLU A 9 -12.37 -5.25 -14.11
N GLU A 10 -13.18 -4.19 -14.27
CA GLU A 10 -12.86 -3.06 -15.13
C GLU A 10 -11.63 -2.31 -14.62
N PHE A 11 -11.46 -2.19 -13.29
CA PHE A 11 -10.26 -1.62 -12.68
C PHE A 11 -8.99 -2.40 -13.03
N ASN A 12 -9.01 -3.72 -12.86
CA ASN A 12 -7.87 -4.57 -13.19
C ASN A 12 -7.54 -4.53 -14.69
N ARG A 13 -8.56 -4.53 -15.56
CA ARG A 13 -8.38 -4.35 -17.01
C ARG A 13 -7.79 -2.98 -17.35
N ALA A 14 -8.20 -1.93 -16.66
CA ALA A 14 -7.65 -0.59 -16.86
C ALA A 14 -6.16 -0.55 -16.47
N ILE A 15 -5.78 -1.17 -15.34
CA ILE A 15 -4.37 -1.29 -14.95
C ILE A 15 -3.55 -2.03 -16.00
N GLN A 16 -4.01 -3.20 -16.44
CA GLN A 16 -3.33 -3.97 -17.49
C GLN A 16 -3.19 -3.16 -18.79
N GLY A 17 -4.25 -2.47 -19.20
CA GLY A 17 -4.22 -1.59 -20.37
C GLY A 17 -3.22 -0.44 -20.25
N MET A 18 -3.05 0.15 -19.07
CA MET A 18 -2.01 1.17 -18.84
C MET A 18 -0.60 0.60 -18.97
N VAL A 19 -0.36 -0.61 -18.45
CA VAL A 19 0.94 -1.28 -18.57
C VAL A 19 1.27 -1.50 -20.06
N SER A 20 0.35 -2.11 -20.81
CA SER A 20 0.54 -2.34 -22.25
C SER A 20 0.74 -1.04 -23.03
N LEU A 21 -0.03 0.02 -22.73
CA LEU A 21 0.16 1.33 -23.36
C LEU A 21 1.52 1.95 -23.03
N THR A 22 2.05 1.71 -21.83
CA THR A 22 3.36 2.22 -21.41
C THR A 22 4.46 1.48 -22.17
N GLU A 23 4.41 0.15 -22.23
CA GLU A 23 5.35 -0.67 -23.02
C GLU A 23 5.36 -0.23 -24.50
N GLU A 24 4.18 -0.08 -25.11
CA GLU A 24 4.06 0.39 -26.50
C GLU A 24 4.63 1.80 -26.73
N LEU A 25 4.61 2.66 -25.71
CA LEU A 25 5.17 4.01 -25.78
C LEU A 25 6.68 4.04 -25.55
N GLU A 26 7.21 3.09 -24.78
CA GLU A 26 8.65 2.91 -24.55
C GLU A 26 9.34 2.34 -25.78
N ASP A 27 8.71 1.36 -26.46
CA ASP A 27 9.25 0.68 -27.64
C ASP A 27 8.90 1.39 -28.98
N ILE A 28 8.48 2.65 -28.93
CA ILE A 28 7.96 3.33 -30.12
C ILE A 28 9.07 3.65 -31.14
N ASP A 29 8.78 3.44 -32.42
CA ASP A 29 9.70 3.79 -33.51
C ASP A 29 9.94 5.32 -33.52
N PRO A 30 11.20 5.80 -33.58
CA PRO A 30 11.51 7.22 -33.72
C PRO A 30 10.86 7.93 -34.92
N LEU A 31 10.41 7.18 -35.93
CA LEU A 31 9.69 7.67 -37.11
C LEU A 31 8.18 7.41 -37.06
N ALA A 32 7.66 6.94 -35.91
CA ALA A 32 6.22 6.72 -35.72
C ALA A 32 5.43 8.03 -35.85
N ASP A 33 4.16 7.89 -36.24
CA ASP A 33 3.23 9.01 -36.38
C ASP A 33 2.98 9.72 -35.04
N GLU A 34 3.29 11.01 -34.98
CA GLU A 34 3.10 11.85 -33.79
C GLU A 34 1.64 11.87 -33.31
N GLU A 35 0.66 11.78 -34.22
CA GLU A 35 -0.76 11.78 -33.85
C GLU A 35 -1.11 10.53 -33.03
N ASP A 36 -0.62 9.37 -33.46
CA ASP A 36 -0.82 8.10 -32.76
C ASP A 36 -0.09 8.08 -31.40
N ILE A 37 1.13 8.62 -31.33
CA ILE A 37 1.87 8.76 -30.07
C ILE A 37 1.07 9.61 -29.08
N ASN A 38 0.58 10.77 -29.53
CA ASN A 38 -0.19 11.69 -28.70
C ASN A 38 -1.51 11.08 -28.25
N ARG A 39 -2.17 10.31 -29.11
CA ARG A 39 -3.38 9.57 -28.78
C ARG A 39 -3.11 8.53 -27.69
N LYS A 40 -2.04 7.73 -27.80
CA LYS A 40 -1.66 6.74 -26.78
C LYS A 40 -1.33 7.40 -25.44
N LYS A 41 -0.57 8.51 -25.45
CA LYS A 41 -0.29 9.29 -24.24
C LYS A 41 -1.55 9.84 -23.59
N TRP A 42 -2.48 10.35 -24.39
CA TRP A 42 -3.78 10.83 -23.90
C TRP A 42 -4.60 9.69 -23.28
N MET A 43 -4.65 8.53 -23.93
CA MET A 43 -5.34 7.34 -23.40
C MET A 43 -4.74 6.89 -22.07
N LEU A 44 -3.41 6.82 -21.97
CA LEU A 44 -2.70 6.49 -20.74
C LEU A 44 -3.04 7.48 -19.62
N THR A 45 -2.90 8.78 -19.89
CA THR A 45 -3.21 9.84 -18.91
C THR A 45 -4.66 9.77 -18.44
N ARG A 46 -5.60 9.59 -19.38
CA ARG A 46 -7.01 9.51 -19.04
C ARG A 46 -7.34 8.26 -18.23
N THR A 47 -6.72 7.14 -18.55
CA THR A 47 -6.92 5.87 -17.83
C THR A 47 -6.35 5.95 -16.42
N ALA A 48 -5.19 6.57 -16.25
CA ALA A 48 -4.58 6.83 -14.94
C ALA A 48 -5.49 7.69 -14.04
N GLN A 49 -6.12 8.73 -14.59
CA GLN A 49 -7.10 9.54 -13.85
C GLN A 49 -8.27 8.70 -13.34
N LEU A 50 -8.86 7.87 -14.21
CA LEU A 50 -10.00 7.03 -13.84
C LEU A 50 -9.63 6.00 -12.76
N VAL A 51 -8.45 5.38 -12.89
CA VAL A 51 -7.91 4.42 -11.90
C VAL A 51 -7.71 5.12 -10.54
N GLN A 52 -7.17 6.33 -10.52
CA GLN A 52 -6.99 7.10 -9.28
C GLN A 52 -8.33 7.51 -8.65
N GLU A 53 -9.28 7.98 -9.46
CA GLU A 53 -10.63 8.33 -8.99
C GLU A 53 -11.35 7.13 -8.37
N TYR A 54 -11.27 5.97 -9.02
CA TYR A 54 -11.84 4.71 -8.53
C TYR A 54 -11.16 4.24 -7.24
N SER A 55 -9.82 4.23 -7.22
CA SER A 55 -9.04 3.81 -6.05
C SER A 55 -9.34 4.69 -4.84
N ARG A 56 -9.37 6.02 -5.00
CA ARG A 56 -9.82 6.94 -3.95
C ARG A 56 -11.26 6.67 -3.53
N GLY A 57 -12.13 6.32 -4.47
CA GLY A 57 -13.50 5.90 -4.18
C GLY A 57 -13.58 4.69 -3.25
N LYS A 58 -12.78 3.64 -3.50
CA LYS A 58 -12.69 2.45 -2.64
C LYS A 58 -12.18 2.81 -1.25
N TYR A 59 -11.13 3.63 -1.15
CA TYR A 59 -10.63 4.10 0.14
C TYR A 59 -11.66 4.96 0.89
N ALA A 60 -12.43 5.79 0.19
CA ALA A 60 -13.49 6.61 0.80
C ALA A 60 -14.76 5.81 1.15
N GLU A 61 -14.92 4.60 0.62
CA GLU A 61 -15.92 3.62 1.04
C GLU A 61 -15.49 2.93 2.34
N GLU A 62 -14.21 2.53 2.43
CA GLU A 62 -13.61 1.89 3.60
C GLU A 62 -13.41 2.87 4.78
N PHE A 63 -12.96 4.09 4.47
CA PHE A 63 -12.64 5.15 5.43
C PHE A 63 -13.37 6.46 5.05
N PRO A 64 -14.63 6.65 5.47
CA PRO A 64 -15.46 7.78 5.07
C PRO A 64 -14.88 9.17 5.38
N GLU A 65 -14.00 9.28 6.38
CA GLU A 65 -13.29 10.50 6.72
C GLU A 65 -12.35 11.00 5.62
N LEU A 66 -11.92 10.12 4.70
CA LEU A 66 -11.06 10.49 3.58
C LEU A 66 -11.78 11.38 2.57
N ARG A 67 -13.12 11.33 2.50
CA ARG A 67 -13.92 12.17 1.58
C ARG A 67 -13.65 13.66 1.80
N LYS A 68 -13.68 14.09 3.07
CA LYS A 68 -13.39 15.49 3.44
C LYS A 68 -11.98 15.89 3.06
N LYS A 69 -10.99 15.03 3.33
CA LYS A 69 -9.60 15.27 2.95
C LYS A 69 -9.42 15.37 1.43
N TYR A 70 -10.09 14.51 0.67
CA TYR A 70 -10.07 14.57 -0.79
C TYR A 70 -10.72 15.84 -1.33
N GLU A 71 -11.83 16.29 -0.75
CA GLU A 71 -12.47 17.56 -1.10
C GLU A 71 -11.57 18.76 -0.79
N GLU A 72 -10.93 18.80 0.38
CA GLU A 72 -9.98 19.85 0.77
C GLU A 72 -8.76 19.94 -0.16
N LEU A 73 -8.27 18.79 -0.63
CA LEU A 73 -7.12 18.71 -1.56
C LEU A 73 -7.51 18.87 -3.03
N GLY A 74 -8.81 18.97 -3.36
CA GLY A 74 -9.29 19.00 -4.74
C GLY A 74 -9.04 17.70 -5.50
N TRP A 75 -9.03 16.56 -4.80
CA TRP A 75 -8.76 15.24 -5.34
C TRP A 75 -10.08 14.53 -5.69
N PRO A 76 -10.42 14.38 -6.98
CA PRO A 76 -11.71 13.78 -7.36
C PRO A 76 -11.75 12.29 -6.99
N TYR A 77 -12.85 11.84 -6.40
CA TYR A 77 -13.06 10.43 -6.10
C TYR A 77 -14.42 9.98 -6.62
N GLN A 78 -14.54 8.70 -6.93
CA GLN A 78 -15.81 8.11 -7.30
C GLN A 78 -16.59 7.76 -6.03
N ASP A 79 -17.83 8.27 -5.89
CA ASP A 79 -18.68 7.87 -4.77
C ASP A 79 -19.28 6.48 -5.01
N LEU A 80 -18.77 5.49 -4.26
CA LEU A 80 -19.20 4.09 -4.33
C LEU A 80 -20.23 3.72 -3.26
N SER A 81 -20.63 4.65 -2.39
CA SER A 81 -21.49 4.36 -1.22
C SER A 81 -22.90 3.85 -1.53
N GLY A 82 -23.32 3.83 -2.80
CA GLY A 82 -24.57 3.24 -3.28
C GLY A 82 -24.46 1.82 -3.86
N GLY A 83 -23.26 1.22 -3.92
CA GLY A 83 -23.03 -0.13 -4.43
C GLY A 83 -23.26 -1.24 -3.38
N PRO A 84 -23.33 -2.52 -3.78
CA PRO A 84 -23.33 -3.63 -2.82
C PRO A 84 -22.02 -3.61 -2.02
N LYS A 85 -22.13 -3.28 -0.74
CA LYS A 85 -21.01 -3.17 0.20
C LYS A 85 -20.24 -4.49 0.27
N HIS A 86 -19.01 -4.51 -0.22
CA HIS A 86 -18.06 -5.56 0.16
C HIS A 86 -17.54 -5.16 1.55
N ILE A 87 -18.15 -5.72 2.60
CA ILE A 87 -17.69 -5.51 3.97
C ILE A 87 -16.31 -6.18 4.06
N PRO A 88 -15.20 -5.44 4.26
CA PRO A 88 -13.93 -6.06 4.58
C PRO A 88 -14.02 -6.63 6.00
N GLU A 89 -13.56 -7.86 6.17
CA GLU A 89 -13.38 -8.47 7.49
C GLU A 89 -12.47 -7.55 8.31
N GLN A 90 -13.02 -6.97 9.40
CA GLN A 90 -12.27 -6.14 10.33
C GLN A 90 -11.04 -6.92 10.82
N ILE A 91 -9.85 -6.47 10.45
CA ILE A 91 -8.64 -6.79 11.20
C ILE A 91 -8.79 -6.06 12.53
N GLN A 92 -9.20 -6.80 13.56
CA GLN A 92 -9.23 -6.28 14.93
C GLN A 92 -7.80 -5.89 15.32
N PRO A 93 -7.58 -4.70 15.93
CA PRO A 93 -6.29 -4.40 16.51
C PRO A 93 -6.13 -5.25 17.78
N GLU A 94 -5.28 -6.27 17.72
CA GLU A 94 -4.85 -7.02 18.90
C GLU A 94 -3.96 -6.07 19.75
N SER A 95 -4.63 -5.37 20.67
CA SER A 95 -4.00 -4.67 21.77
C SER A 95 -3.96 -5.61 22.96
N GLU A 96 -2.76 -6.04 23.37
CA GLU A 96 -2.31 -6.53 24.70
C GLU A 96 -1.03 -7.37 24.46
N GLN A 97 0.12 -7.26 25.14
CA GLN A 97 0.51 -6.68 26.42
C GLN A 97 2.03 -6.41 26.40
N ALA A 98 2.46 -5.34 27.07
CA ALA A 98 3.86 -5.11 27.44
C ALA A 98 4.29 -6.13 28.52
N PRO A 99 5.53 -6.67 28.51
CA PRO A 99 6.04 -7.41 29.64
C PRO A 99 6.77 -6.44 30.59
N GLU A 100 6.23 -6.25 31.79
CA GLU A 100 6.90 -5.56 32.89
C GLU A 100 6.96 -6.45 34.15
N ASN A 101 8.21 -6.75 34.55
CA ASN A 101 8.76 -7.11 35.87
C ASN A 101 8.70 -8.55 36.45
N GLU A 102 9.91 -8.95 36.92
CA GLU A 102 10.42 -10.12 37.67
C GLU A 102 9.79 -10.24 39.10
N PRO A 103 10.24 -11.06 40.11
CA PRO A 103 11.36 -12.03 40.24
C PRO A 103 11.07 -13.34 41.04
N GLN A 104 11.93 -14.37 40.96
CA GLN A 104 12.06 -15.39 42.04
C GLN A 104 13.40 -16.18 42.00
N GLU A 105 14.24 -15.94 43.01
CA GLU A 105 15.27 -16.84 43.57
C GLU A 105 14.77 -17.31 44.98
N PRO A 106 15.39 -18.24 45.75
CA PRO A 106 16.56 -19.11 45.49
C PRO A 106 16.39 -20.59 45.98
N GLN A 107 17.34 -21.49 45.65
CA GLN A 107 18.09 -22.33 46.63
C GLN A 107 19.07 -23.31 45.93
N GLN A 108 20.37 -23.14 46.21
CA GLN A 108 21.47 -24.10 45.95
C GLN A 108 21.48 -25.22 47.03
N PRO A 109 22.28 -26.29 46.88
CA PRO A 109 23.71 -26.22 47.29
C PRO A 109 24.69 -26.84 46.26
N VAL A 110 25.78 -26.14 45.88
CA VAL A 110 27.21 -26.31 46.29
C VAL A 110 27.72 -27.75 46.09
N GLU A 111 28.70 -28.05 45.22
CA GLU A 111 30.17 -27.92 45.33
C GLU A 111 30.78 -28.37 43.96
N GLU A 112 31.95 -28.01 43.45
CA GLU A 112 33.10 -27.21 43.86
C GLU A 112 33.94 -26.92 42.58
N LYS A 113 34.55 -25.73 42.49
CA LYS A 113 35.61 -25.43 41.50
C LYS A 113 36.94 -26.05 41.98
N PRO A 114 37.94 -26.13 41.10
CA PRO A 114 39.08 -25.27 41.40
C PRO A 114 39.58 -24.39 40.24
N LYS A 115 40.15 -23.27 40.70
CA LYS A 115 40.61 -22.05 40.02
C LYS A 115 41.98 -22.20 39.35
N LYS A 116 42.24 -21.29 38.40
CA LYS A 116 43.45 -20.43 38.17
C LYS A 116 43.71 -20.35 36.64
N SER A 117 44.10 -19.24 36.02
CA SER A 117 44.70 -17.95 36.43
C SER A 117 44.21 -16.86 35.46
N LEU A 118 43.71 -15.70 35.92
CA LEU A 118 44.47 -14.46 36.19
C LEU A 118 45.38 -13.99 35.05
N GLY A 119 45.01 -12.84 34.47
CA GLY A 119 45.97 -11.85 33.95
C GLY A 119 45.80 -11.53 32.47
N GLY A 120 45.31 -10.33 32.14
CA GLY A 120 45.50 -9.82 30.78
C GLY A 120 44.53 -8.76 30.26
N TRP A 121 44.40 -7.61 30.94
CA TRP A 121 44.36 -6.29 30.27
C TRP A 121 43.25 -6.07 29.22
N LEU A 122 42.07 -5.54 29.61
CA LEU A 122 41.80 -4.11 29.47
C LEU A 122 43.07 -3.22 29.49
N ASP A 123 43.47 -2.76 28.32
CA ASP A 123 43.73 -1.34 28.01
C ASP A 123 44.42 -1.26 26.64
N PHE A 124 43.71 -0.75 25.62
CA PHE A 124 44.18 0.26 24.65
C PHE A 124 43.06 0.65 23.68
#